data_AF-A0A3E0KPG5-F1
#
_entry.id   AF-A0A3E0KPG5-F1
#
_cell.length_a   1.000
_cell.length_b   1.000
_cell.length_c   1.000
_cell.angle_alpha   90.00
_cell.angle_beta   90.00
_cell.angle_gamma   90.00
#
_symmetry.space_group_name_H-M   'P 1'
#
loop_
_entity.id
_entity.type
_entity.pdbx_description
1 polymer ?
#
loop_
_entity_poly.entity_id
_entity_poly.type
_entity_poly.pdbx_seq_one_letter_code
_entity_poly.pdbx_strand_id
1 'polypeptide(L)' 'MQVHRELDLKGEVCPYTFVKSKLILETMAPGEVLRVIVDYPPATGNVPRSMESEGHKVLAVNPAGDGVWEIIVRKKD' A
#
# COMPACT_ATOMS: atom_id res chain seq x y z
N MET A 1 -1.36 9.41 13.37
CA MET A 1 -0.42 8.71 12.48
C MET A 1 -0.16 9.63 11.29
N GLN A 2 1.10 9.95 10.98
CA GLN A 2 1.45 10.81 9.85
C GLN A 2 1.71 9.96 8.60
N VAL A 3 0.99 10.25 7.51
CA VAL A 3 1.29 9.70 6.17
C VAL A 3 2.37 10.57 5.54
N HIS A 4 3.43 9.95 5.02
CA HIS A 4 4.59 10.63 4.44
C HIS A 4 4.49 10.69 2.92
N ARG A 5 3.96 9.64 2.30
CA ARG A 5 3.66 9.59 0.86
C ARG A 5 2.33 8.91 0.59
N GLU A 6 1.77 9.23 -0.57
CA GLU A 6 0.55 8.65 -1.09
C GLU A 6 0.77 8.17 -2.52
N LEU A 7 0.13 7.06 -2.85
CA LEU A 7 0.15 6.47 -4.17
C LEU A 7 -1.27 6.03 -4.56
N ASP A 8 -1.82 6.69 -5.57
CA ASP A 8 -3.11 6.35 -6.15
C ASP A 8 -2.93 5.34 -7.29
N LEU A 9 -3.49 4.14 -7.10
CA LEU A 9 -3.43 3.02 -8.04
C LEU A 9 -4.83 2.56 -8.45
N LYS A 10 -5.83 3.45 -8.42
CA LYS A 10 -7.14 3.15 -9.00
C LYS A 10 -7.00 2.83 -10.50
N GLY A 11 -7.73 1.82 -10.96
CA GLY A 11 -7.66 1.29 -12.32
C GLY A 11 -6.48 0.35 -12.57
N GLU A 12 -5.57 0.19 -11.61
CA GLU A 12 -4.46 -0.75 -11.71
C GLU A 12 -4.83 -2.11 -11.11
N VAL A 13 -4.41 -3.17 -11.79
CA VAL A 13 -4.60 -4.55 -11.32
C VAL A 13 -3.27 -5.20 -10.95
N CYS A 14 -3.32 -6.34 -10.27
CA CYS A 14 -2.12 -7.12 -9.98
C CYS A 14 -1.38 -7.53 -11.27
N PRO A 15 -0.03 -7.55 -11.28
CA PRO A 15 0.86 -7.31 -10.14
C PRO A 15 1.26 -5.83 -9.95
N TYR A 16 0.77 -4.91 -10.78
CA TYR A 16 1.24 -3.52 -10.80
C TYR A 16 0.97 -2.77 -9.49
N THR A 17 -0.14 -3.06 -8.82
CA THR A 17 -0.48 -2.47 -7.52
C THR A 17 0.61 -2.73 -6.47
N PHE A 18 1.15 -3.95 -6.44
CA PHE A 18 2.26 -4.30 -5.56
C PHE A 18 3.58 -3.69 -6.04
N VAL A 19 3.92 -3.86 -7.33
CA VAL A 19 5.20 -3.40 -7.90
C VAL A 19 5.39 -1.90 -7.70
N LYS A 20 4.40 -1.08 -8.04
CA LYS A 20 4.47 0.39 -7.90
C LYS A 20 4.59 0.80 -6.44
N SER A 21 3.82 0.17 -5.55
CA SER A 21 3.90 0.43 -4.12
C SER A 21 5.28 0.11 -3.54
N LYS A 22 5.89 -1.02 -3.96
CA LYS A 22 7.24 -1.42 -3.58
C LYS A 22 8.29 -0.40 -4.03
N LEU A 23 8.24 0.02 -5.30
CA LEU A 23 9.18 1.01 -5.84
C LEU A 23 9.14 2.33 -5.05
N ILE A 24 7.95 2.80 -4.67
CA ILE A 24 7.84 4.00 -3.83
C ILE A 24 8.44 3.75 -2.44
N LEU A 25 8.12 2.63 -1.79
CA LEU A 25 8.71 2.29 -0.48
C LEU A 25 10.24 2.20 -0.54
N GLU A 26 10.83 1.69 -1.61
CA GLU A 26 12.29 1.64 -1.78
C GLU A 26 12.94 3.03 -1.71
N THR A 27 12.25 4.07 -2.21
CA THR A 27 12.73 5.47 -2.17
C THR A 27 12.47 6.20 -0.85
N MET A 28 11.66 5.65 0.05
CA MET A 28 11.28 6.27 1.33
C MET A 28 12.31 6.02 2.43
N ALA A 29 12.33 6.85 3.47
CA ALA A 29 13.16 6.58 4.63
C ALA A 29 12.55 5.46 5.51
N PRO A 30 13.38 4.67 6.23
CA PRO A 30 12.88 3.68 7.17
C PRO A 30 11.92 4.28 8.20
N GLY A 31 10.86 3.55 8.54
CA GLY A 31 9.80 4.03 9.45
C GLY A 31 8.77 4.99 8.84
N GLU A 32 8.99 5.52 7.63
CA GLU A 32 8.00 6.34 6.93
C GLU A 32 6.76 5.53 6.52
N VAL A 33 5.64 6.23 6.36
CA VAL A 33 4.33 5.63 6.10
C VAL A 33 3.82 6.00 4.71
N LEU A 34 3.53 4.99 3.91
CA LEU A 34 2.89 5.08 2.59
C LEU A 34 1.39 4.77 2.71
N ARG A 35 0.56 5.61 2.11
CA ARG A 35 -0.84 5.33 1.83
C ARG A 35 -1.00 4.88 0.37
N VAL A 36 -1.53 3.67 0.16
CA VAL A 36 -1.83 3.13 -1.17
C VAL A 36 -3.34 3.09 -1.37
N ILE A 37 -3.84 3.72 -2.43
CA ILE A 37 -5.26 3.76 -2.77
C ILE A 37 -5.52 2.80 -3.93
N VAL A 38 -6.47 1.88 -3.77
CA VAL A 38 -6.83 0.87 -4.78
C VAL A 38 -8.35 0.76 -4.92
N ASP A 39 -8.84 0.41 -6.10
CA ASP A 39 -10.26 0.15 -6.39
C ASP A 39 -10.55 -1.30 -6.79
N TYR A 40 -9.54 -2.17 -6.67
CA TYR A 40 -9.64 -3.59 -7.01
C TYR A 40 -9.74 -4.44 -5.75
N PRO A 41 -10.88 -5.10 -5.45
CA PRO A 41 -11.09 -5.82 -4.19
C PRO A 41 -9.99 -6.85 -3.86
N PRO A 42 -9.48 -7.65 -4.81
CA PRO A 42 -8.38 -8.59 -4.51
C PRO A 42 -7.06 -7.92 -4.10
N ALA A 43 -6.83 -6.65 -4.45
CA ALA A 43 -5.65 -5.90 -4.02
C ALA A 43 -5.64 -5.70 -2.49
N THR A 44 -6.82 -5.66 -1.85
CA THR A 44 -6.94 -5.49 -0.39
C THR A 44 -6.39 -6.66 0.41
N GLY A 45 -6.27 -7.86 -0.19
CA GLY A 45 -5.60 -9.01 0.41
C GLY A 45 -4.17 -9.21 -0.11
N ASN A 46 -3.99 -9.08 -1.42
CA ASN A 46 -2.70 -9.38 -2.06
C ASN A 46 -1.61 -8.36 -1.70
N VAL A 47 -1.92 -7.06 -1.74
CA VAL A 47 -0.92 -6.02 -1.46
C VAL A 47 -0.44 -6.09 -0.01
N PRO A 48 -1.31 -6.17 1.03
CA PRO A 48 -0.85 -6.34 2.40
C PRO A 48 0.04 -7.57 2.58
N ARG A 49 -0.39 -8.73 2.07
CA ARG A 49 0.39 -9.97 2.18
C ARG A 49 1.77 -9.85 1.55
N SER A 50 1.87 -9.25 0.36
CA SER A 50 3.16 -9.05 -0.31
C SER A 50 4.04 -8.04 0.44
N MET A 51 3.45 -6.99 1.02
CA MET A 51 4.19 -6.02 1.84
C MET A 51 4.77 -6.64 3.11
N GLU A 52 3.97 -7.44 3.81
CA GLU A 52 4.43 -8.19 4.99
C GLU A 52 5.53 -9.19 4.63
N SER A 53 5.40 -9.88 3.48
CA SER A 53 6.41 -10.80 2.98
C SER A 53 7.75 -10.13 2.65
N GLU A 54 7.74 -8.84 2.31
CA GLU A 54 8.95 -8.03 2.08
C GLU A 54 9.53 -7.44 3.39
N GLY A 55 8.87 -7.71 4.52
CA GLY A 55 9.23 -7.26 5.86
C GLY A 55 8.67 -5.90 6.25
N HIS A 56 7.83 -5.28 5.42
CA HIS A 56 7.14 -4.04 5.77
C HIS A 56 5.99 -4.30 6.75
N LYS A 57 5.56 -3.26 7.47
CA LYS A 57 4.47 -3.38 8.43
C LYS A 57 3.19 -2.78 7.85
N VAL A 58 2.18 -3.60 7.63
CA VAL A 58 0.83 -3.11 7.28
C VAL A 58 0.18 -2.59 8.56
N LEU A 59 -0.21 -1.31 8.54
CA LEU A 59 -0.82 -0.64 9.69
C LEU A 59 -2.34 -0.69 9.64
N ALA A 60 -2.93 -0.62 8.44
CA ALA A 60 -4.37 -0.67 8.24
C ALA A 60 -4.74 -1.03 6.79
N VAL A 61 -5.93 -1.59 6.62
CA VAL A 61 -6.63 -1.72 5.34
C VAL A 61 -8.04 -1.23 5.59
N ASN A 62 -8.37 -0.05 5.08
CA ASN A 62 -9.63 0.64 5.38
C ASN A 62 -10.46 0.80 4.10
N PRO A 63 -11.77 0.55 4.14
CA PRO A 63 -12.65 0.99 3.07
C PRO A 63 -12.71 2.52 3.04
N ALA A 64 -12.67 3.11 1.84
CA ALA A 64 -12.75 4.55 1.60
C ALA A 64 -14.06 4.98 0.89
N GLY A 65 -14.97 4.03 0.64
CA GLY A 65 -16.22 4.25 -0.10
C GLY A 65 -16.10 3.89 -1.58
N ASP A 66 -17.24 3.70 -2.25
CA ASP A 66 -17.33 3.49 -3.72
C ASP A 66 -16.42 2.38 -4.30
N GLY A 67 -16.20 1.31 -3.53
CA GLY A 67 -15.29 0.24 -3.95
C GLY A 67 -13.83 0.65 -3.98
N VAL A 68 -13.45 1.66 -3.18
CA VAL A 68 -12.07 2.11 -2.97
C VAL A 68 -11.60 1.70 -1.58
N TRP A 69 -10.32 1.34 -1.47
CA TRP A 69 -9.64 1.00 -0.23
C TRP A 69 -8.32 1.74 -0.08
N GLU A 70 -7.99 2.07 1.16
CA GLU A 70 -6.69 2.59 1.55
C GLU A 70 -5.91 1.53 2.32
N ILE A 71 -4.70 1.23 1.85
CA ILE A 71 -3.76 0.34 2.51
C ILE A 71 -2.63 1.20 3.07
N ILE A 72 -2.45 1.16 4.38
CA ILE A 72 -1.42 1.93 5.07
C ILE A 72 -0.24 1.01 5.39
N VAL A 73 0.92 1.34 4.86
CA VAL A 73 2.15 0.54 5.01
C VAL A 73 3.24 1.39 5.61
N ARG A 74 3.91 0.89 6.65
CA ARG A 74 5.14 1.47 7.19
C ARG A 74 6.34 0.75 6.60
N LYS A 75 7.29 1.52 6.05
CA LYS A 75 8.59 0.98 5.60
C LYS A 75 9.30 0.34 6.79
N LYS A 76 9.90 -0.82 6.53
CA LYS A 76 10.74 -1.50 7.52
C LYS A 76 11.93 -0.62 7.91
N ASP A 77 12.45 -0.85 9.10
CA ASP A 77 13.66 -0.20 9.59
C ASP A 77 14.89 -0.59 8.74
#